data_AF-A0ABD3D3G6-F1
#
_entry.id   AF-A0ABD3D3G6-F1
#
_cell.length_a   1.000
_cell.length_b   1.000
_cell.length_c   1.000
_cell.angle_alpha   90.00
_cell.angle_beta   90.00
_cell.angle_gamma   90.00
#
_symmetry.space_group_name_H-M   'P 1'
#
loop_
_entity.id
_entity.type
_entity.pdbx_description
1 polymer ?
#
loop_
_entity_poly.entity_id
_entity_poly.type
_entity_poly.pdbx_seq_one_letter_code
_entity_poly.pdbx_strand_id
1 'polypeptide(L)'
;MEKEETIIGSSEAAGSGVVTNHHSTHHPDGAGQQKDANAVNGDEPGESEPSDRRKEILKALEAVERDSAAIAESYSSLFASLRSSLSQATGSTIDHMSCFTDATGRLQECVLDASTKGNRYINSY
;
A
#
# COMPACT_ATOMS: atom_id res chain seq x y z
N MET A 1 -19.66 -37.04 -1.77
CA MET A 1 -18.23 -37.25 -2.11
C MET A 1 -18.10 -36.87 -3.56
N GLU A 2 -17.93 -35.58 -3.82
CA GLU A 2 -17.80 -35.02 -5.17
C GLU A 2 -16.56 -34.12 -5.17
N LYS A 3 -15.83 -34.20 -6.29
CA LYS A 3 -14.40 -33.92 -6.42
C LYS A 3 -14.14 -32.47 -6.83
N GLU A 4 -12.93 -32.03 -6.48
CA GLU A 4 -12.31 -30.73 -6.72
C GLU A 4 -12.39 -30.22 -8.17
N GLU A 5 -12.45 -28.90 -8.32
CA GLU A 5 -11.72 -28.20 -9.38
C GLU A 5 -11.06 -26.93 -8.82
N THR A 6 -9.73 -27.02 -8.67
CA THR A 6 -8.82 -25.92 -8.32
C THR A 6 -8.44 -25.19 -9.61
N ILE A 7 -8.78 -23.90 -9.73
CA ILE A 7 -8.29 -23.06 -10.83
C ILE A 7 -7.08 -22.27 -10.36
N ILE A 8 -5.90 -22.70 -10.79
CA ILE A 8 -4.62 -22.00 -10.63
C ILE A 8 -4.45 -21.11 -11.87
N GLY A 9 -4.54 -19.79 -11.70
CA GLY A 9 -4.23 -18.80 -12.74
C GLY A 9 -2.89 -18.13 -12.46
N SER A 10 -1.80 -18.70 -12.99
CA SER A 10 -0.52 -18.02 -13.12
C SER A 10 -0.50 -17.25 -14.44
N SER A 11 -0.17 -15.96 -14.41
CA SER A 11 0.24 -15.22 -15.61
C SER A 11 1.34 -14.23 -15.24
N GLU A 12 2.58 -14.63 -15.53
CA GLU A 12 3.72 -13.74 -15.69
C GLU A 12 3.57 -12.98 -17.01
N ALA A 13 3.79 -11.67 -16.98
CA ALA A 13 4.12 -10.89 -18.18
C ALA A 13 5.17 -9.84 -17.80
N ALA A 14 6.40 -10.13 -18.21
CA ALA A 14 7.50 -9.18 -18.27
C ALA A 14 7.29 -8.18 -19.42
N GLY A 15 7.78 -6.95 -19.24
CA GLY A 15 7.85 -5.90 -20.27
C GLY A 15 7.83 -4.52 -19.62
N SER A 16 8.96 -3.99 -19.16
CA SER A 16 9.89 -3.16 -19.94
C SER A 16 9.23 -1.94 -20.58
N GLY A 17 9.36 -0.78 -19.92
CA GLY A 17 8.95 0.52 -20.42
C GLY A 17 9.60 1.65 -19.63
N VAL A 18 10.89 1.88 -19.89
CA VAL A 18 11.61 3.09 -19.49
C VAL A 18 10.99 4.29 -20.23
N VAL A 19 10.65 5.36 -19.52
CA VAL A 19 10.56 6.71 -20.09
C VAL A 19 11.32 7.68 -19.20
N THR A 20 12.50 8.07 -19.69
CA THR A 20 13.40 9.08 -19.17
C THR A 20 12.85 10.47 -19.50
N ASN A 21 12.82 11.40 -18.55
CA ASN A 21 12.55 12.81 -18.83
C ASN A 21 13.79 13.65 -18.52
N HIS A 22 14.58 13.93 -19.56
CA HIS A 22 15.62 14.96 -19.54
C HIS A 22 15.06 16.21 -20.22
N HIS A 23 14.91 17.31 -19.48
CA HIS A 23 14.68 18.62 -20.05
C HIS A 23 15.90 19.49 -19.81
N SER A 24 16.73 19.62 -20.84
CA SER A 24 17.87 20.54 -20.89
C SER A 24 17.66 21.47 -22.08
N THR A 25 17.44 22.74 -21.83
CA THR A 25 17.35 23.79 -22.85
C THR A 25 18.63 24.62 -22.84
N HIS A 26 19.31 24.61 -23.97
CA HIS A 26 20.52 25.38 -24.26
C HIS A 26 20.14 26.61 -25.09
N HIS A 27 20.61 27.80 -24.71
CA HIS A 27 20.81 28.88 -25.68
C HIS A 27 22.01 29.77 -25.30
N PRO A 28 22.88 30.16 -26.26
CA PRO A 28 24.14 30.89 -26.00
C PRO A 28 24.02 32.37 -26.36
N ASP A 29 24.91 33.21 -25.78
CA ASP A 29 25.65 34.27 -26.50
C ASP A 29 26.49 35.11 -25.52
N GLY A 30 27.71 35.49 -25.94
CA GLY A 30 28.48 36.56 -25.28
C GLY A 30 29.99 36.34 -25.25
N ALA A 31 30.68 36.85 -26.28
CA ALA A 31 32.11 36.74 -26.51
C ALA A 31 33.01 37.50 -25.50
N GLY A 32 34.19 36.93 -25.25
CA GLY A 32 35.35 37.60 -24.65
C GLY A 32 36.62 36.74 -24.79
N GLN A 33 37.55 37.17 -25.64
CA GLN A 33 38.91 36.59 -25.85
C GLN A 33 39.77 36.83 -24.57
N GLN A 34 40.82 36.09 -24.18
CA GLN A 34 42.03 35.74 -24.94
C GLN A 34 43.03 34.97 -24.00
N LYS A 35 43.69 33.89 -24.52
CA LYS A 35 45.10 33.42 -24.28
C LYS A 35 45.60 33.09 -22.85
N ASP A 36 46.42 32.09 -22.51
CA ASP A 36 47.44 31.28 -23.22
C ASP A 36 47.67 29.91 -22.51
N ALA A 37 48.11 28.94 -23.33
CA ALA A 37 48.99 27.78 -23.07
C ALA A 37 49.01 26.99 -21.74
N ASN A 38 48.70 25.70 -21.90
CA ASN A 38 49.48 24.53 -21.46
C ASN A 38 49.55 24.20 -19.96
N ALA A 39 48.73 23.23 -19.54
CA ALA A 39 49.19 22.14 -18.70
C ALA A 39 48.32 20.91 -18.93
N VAL A 40 48.98 19.85 -19.40
CA VAL A 40 48.57 18.46 -19.28
C VAL A 40 47.95 18.23 -17.90
N ASN A 41 46.78 17.62 -17.86
CA ASN A 41 46.38 16.67 -16.83
C ASN A 41 45.17 15.93 -17.40
N GLY A 42 45.46 14.80 -18.04
CA GLY A 42 44.45 13.76 -18.20
C GLY A 42 44.10 13.28 -16.80
N ASP A 43 42.99 13.77 -16.27
CA ASP A 43 42.33 13.13 -15.13
C ASP A 43 41.65 11.89 -15.70
N GLU A 44 42.47 10.86 -15.95
CA GLU A 44 41.94 9.51 -16.09
C GLU A 44 41.19 9.18 -14.81
N PRO A 45 39.97 8.62 -14.89
CA PRO A 45 39.32 8.07 -13.71
C PRO A 45 40.20 6.92 -13.23
N GLY A 46 41.08 7.20 -12.27
CA GLY A 46 42.00 6.23 -11.70
C GLY A 46 41.22 4.99 -11.33
N GLU A 47 41.52 3.89 -12.01
CA GLU A 47 40.90 2.60 -11.76
C GLU A 47 41.10 2.29 -10.26
N SER A 48 40.01 2.34 -9.50
CA SER A 48 40.06 2.05 -8.08
C SER A 48 40.60 0.62 -7.91
N GLU A 49 41.59 0.47 -7.04
CA GLU A 49 42.18 -0.81 -6.68
C GLU A 49 41.03 -1.83 -6.42
N PRO A 50 41.13 -3.08 -6.89
CA PRO A 50 40.04 -4.06 -6.81
C PRO A 50 39.49 -4.28 -5.39
N SER A 51 40.28 -3.93 -4.38
CA SER A 51 39.91 -3.87 -2.96
C SER A 51 38.88 -2.77 -2.62
N ASP A 52 39.02 -1.57 -3.18
CA ASP A 52 38.12 -0.44 -2.89
C ASP A 52 36.76 -0.62 -3.55
N ARG A 53 36.74 -1.12 -4.80
CA ARG A 53 35.50 -1.52 -5.48
C ARG A 53 34.72 -2.58 -4.69
N ARG A 54 35.41 -3.54 -4.07
CA ARG A 54 34.77 -4.56 -3.21
C ARG A 54 34.15 -3.93 -1.96
N LYS A 55 34.80 -2.96 -1.33
CA LYS A 55 34.26 -2.24 -0.16
C LYS A 55 33.00 -1.44 -0.52
N GLU A 56 32.99 -0.81 -1.70
CA GLU A 56 31.82 -0.08 -2.20
C GLU A 56 30.62 -1.00 -2.40
N ILE A 57 30.83 -2.18 -2.99
CA ILE A 57 29.79 -3.19 -3.17
C ILE A 57 29.22 -3.64 -1.81
N LEU A 58 30.08 -3.90 -0.82
CA LEU A 58 29.63 -4.31 0.51
C LEU A 58 28.81 -3.20 1.20
N LYS A 59 29.23 -1.94 1.08
CA LYS A 59 28.44 -0.80 1.58
C LYS A 59 27.08 -0.68 0.89
N ALA A 60 27.03 -0.90 -0.43
CA ALA A 60 25.78 -0.87 -1.17
C ALA A 60 24.82 -1.98 -0.71
N LEU A 61 25.35 -3.20 -0.48
CA LEU A 61 24.57 -4.32 0.04
C LEU A 61 24.02 -4.04 1.45
N GLU A 62 24.84 -3.48 2.34
CA GLU A 62 24.39 -3.09 3.68
C GLU A 62 23.28 -2.03 3.63
N ALA A 63 23.37 -1.07 2.70
CA ALA A 63 22.32 -0.09 2.50
C ALA A 63 21.01 -0.73 2.02
N VAL A 64 21.09 -1.68 1.08
CA VAL A 64 19.92 -2.43 0.58
C VAL A 64 19.29 -3.28 1.66
N GLU A 65 20.08 -3.94 2.51
CA GLU A 65 19.57 -4.73 3.63
C GLU A 65 18.80 -3.84 4.62
N ARG A 66 19.39 -2.70 5.02
CA ARG A 66 18.73 -1.75 5.93
C ARG A 66 17.44 -1.19 5.34
N ASP A 67 17.43 -0.84 4.06
CA ASP A 67 16.23 -0.32 3.40
C ASP A 67 15.14 -1.40 3.28
N SER A 68 15.52 -2.63 2.91
CA SER A 68 14.59 -3.76 2.83
C SER A 68 13.94 -4.05 4.18
N ALA A 69 14.71 -3.99 5.27
CA ALA A 69 14.18 -4.13 6.63
C ALA A 69 13.20 -3.01 6.99
N ALA A 70 13.53 -1.75 6.67
CA ALA A 70 12.66 -0.61 6.92
C ALA A 70 11.34 -0.68 6.11
N ILE A 71 11.41 -1.14 4.86
CA ILE A 71 10.23 -1.38 4.01
C ILE A 71 9.37 -2.49 4.61
N ALA A 72 9.97 -3.61 5.03
CA ALA A 72 9.23 -4.71 5.65
C ALA A 72 8.53 -4.29 6.96
N GLU A 73 9.18 -3.45 7.77
CA GLU A 73 8.58 -2.89 8.98
C GLU A 73 7.43 -1.92 8.64
N SER A 74 7.59 -1.09 7.61
CA SER A 74 6.54 -0.19 7.13
C SER A 74 5.30 -0.96 6.69
N TYR A 75 5.46 -2.05 5.92
CA TYR A 75 4.35 -2.92 5.54
C TYR A 75 3.73 -3.63 6.74
N SER A 76 4.55 -4.11 7.67
CA SER A 76 4.06 -4.75 8.89
C SER A 76 3.18 -3.80 9.71
N SER A 77 3.60 -2.54 9.86
CA SER A 77 2.83 -1.48 10.52
C SER A 77 1.55 -1.16 9.75
N LEU A 78 1.61 -1.03 8.42
CA LEU A 78 0.45 -0.80 7.58
C LEU A 78 -0.60 -1.93 7.71
N PHE A 79 -0.17 -3.19 7.65
CA PHE A 79 -1.07 -4.33 7.79
C PHE A 79 -1.65 -4.44 9.20
N ALA A 80 -0.85 -4.14 10.23
CA ALA A 80 -1.35 -4.06 11.60
C ALA A 80 -2.44 -2.99 11.75
N SER A 81 -2.21 -1.80 11.18
CA SER A 81 -3.19 -0.71 11.14
C SER A 81 -4.46 -1.11 10.41
N LEU A 82 -4.33 -1.66 9.19
CA LEU A 82 -5.48 -2.11 8.39
C LEU A 82 -6.31 -3.18 9.13
N ARG A 83 -5.64 -4.17 9.74
CA ARG A 83 -6.31 -5.22 10.52
C ARG A 83 -7.07 -4.63 11.71
N SER A 84 -6.47 -3.65 12.39
CA SER A 84 -7.11 -2.95 13.50
C SER A 84 -8.34 -2.16 13.04
N SER A 85 -8.22 -1.36 11.98
CA SER A 85 -9.34 -0.59 11.41
C SER A 85 -10.49 -1.48 10.94
N LEU A 86 -10.19 -2.60 10.26
CA LEU A 86 -11.20 -3.56 9.86
C LEU A 86 -11.88 -4.20 11.06
N SER A 87 -11.11 -4.62 12.08
CA SER A 87 -11.67 -5.18 13.31
C SER A 87 -12.60 -4.20 14.01
N GLN A 88 -12.24 -2.92 14.06
CA GLN A 88 -13.08 -1.89 14.67
C GLN A 88 -14.37 -1.66 13.87
N ALA A 89 -14.27 -1.55 12.54
CA ALA A 89 -15.43 -1.35 11.68
C ALA A 89 -16.40 -2.55 11.73
N THR A 90 -15.88 -3.78 11.69
CA THR A 90 -16.68 -4.99 11.83
C THR A 90 -17.31 -5.09 13.22
N GLY A 91 -16.55 -4.81 14.29
CA GLY A 91 -17.08 -4.78 15.65
C GLY A 91 -18.24 -3.80 15.80
N SER A 92 -18.05 -2.54 15.36
CA SER A 92 -19.11 -1.52 15.37
C SER A 92 -20.35 -1.92 14.58
N THR A 93 -20.16 -2.59 13.43
CA THR A 93 -21.27 -3.09 12.62
C THR A 93 -22.06 -4.18 13.35
N ILE A 94 -21.38 -5.09 14.04
CA ILE A 94 -22.02 -6.14 14.86
C ILE A 94 -22.83 -5.49 15.99
N ASP A 95 -22.28 -4.49 16.68
CA ASP A 95 -22.98 -3.78 17.75
C ASP A 95 -24.26 -3.10 17.24
N HIS A 96 -24.18 -2.44 16.07
CA HIS A 96 -25.33 -1.80 15.42
C HIS A 96 -26.40 -2.82 15.02
N MET A 97 -26.01 -3.95 14.43
CA MET A 97 -26.95 -5.02 14.08
C MET A 97 -27.62 -5.59 15.32
N SER A 98 -26.87 -5.84 16.40
CA SER A 98 -27.44 -6.32 17.66
C SER A 98 -28.47 -5.35 18.23
N CYS A 99 -28.16 -4.06 18.25
CA CYS A 99 -29.08 -3.01 18.69
C CYS A 99 -30.34 -2.96 17.81
N PHE A 100 -30.17 -3.00 16.49
CA PHE A 100 -31.28 -3.01 15.54
C PHE A 100 -32.18 -4.24 15.70
N THR A 101 -31.59 -5.42 15.92
CA THR A 101 -32.32 -6.66 16.15
C THR A 101 -33.12 -6.59 17.45
N ASP A 102 -32.55 -6.08 18.54
CA ASP A 102 -33.28 -5.88 19.80
C ASP A 102 -34.45 -4.92 19.63
N ALA A 103 -34.21 -3.74 19.04
CA ALA A 103 -35.25 -2.75 18.80
C ALA A 103 -36.39 -3.30 17.93
N THR A 104 -36.04 -4.04 16.88
CA THR A 104 -37.01 -4.69 15.99
C THR A 104 -37.79 -5.80 16.70
N GLY A 105 -37.12 -6.61 17.54
CA GLY A 105 -37.76 -7.66 18.32
C GLY A 105 -38.80 -7.08 19.29
N ARG A 106 -38.44 -6.02 20.00
CA ARG A 106 -39.36 -5.30 20.89
C ARG A 106 -40.52 -4.66 20.12
N LEU A 107 -40.26 -4.08 18.95
CA LEU A 107 -41.31 -3.54 18.08
C LEU A 107 -42.28 -4.65 17.65
N GLN A 108 -41.77 -5.81 17.24
CA GLN A 108 -42.58 -6.96 16.85
C GLN A 108 -43.46 -7.43 18.01
N GLU A 109 -42.91 -7.55 19.22
CA GLU A 109 -43.67 -7.91 20.42
C GLU A 109 -44.81 -6.90 20.70
N CYS A 110 -44.51 -5.60 20.66
CA CYS A 110 -45.51 -4.54 20.85
C CYS A 110 -46.62 -4.60 19.80
N VAL A 111 -46.30 -4.83 18.53
CA VAL A 111 -47.29 -4.94 17.45
C VAL A 111 -48.18 -6.17 17.66
N LEU A 112 -47.60 -7.31 18.04
CA LEU A 112 -48.36 -8.54 18.31
C LEU A 112 -49.29 -8.38 19.52
N ASP A 113 -48.82 -7.77 20.60
CA ASP A 113 -49.64 -7.47 21.78
C ASP A 113 -50.78 -6.51 21.43
N ALA A 114 -50.48 -5.42 20.71
CA ALA A 114 -51.48 -4.45 20.27
C ALA A 114 -52.54 -5.09 19.36
N SER A 115 -52.13 -5.93 18.40
CA SER A 115 -53.04 -6.66 17.52
C SER A 115 -53.93 -7.63 18.30
N THR A 116 -53.34 -8.37 19.26
CA THR A 116 -54.08 -9.33 20.10
C THR A 116 -55.10 -8.63 20.99
N LYS A 117 -54.69 -7.55 21.67
CA LYS A 117 -55.58 -6.73 22.51
C LYS A 117 -56.70 -6.10 21.67
N GLY A 118 -56.37 -5.55 20.50
CA GLY A 118 -57.35 -5.00 19.56
C GLY A 118 -58.37 -6.05 19.11
N ASN A 119 -57.91 -7.24 18.71
CA ASN A 119 -58.80 -8.33 18.30
C ASN A 119 -59.73 -8.79 19.44
N ARG A 120 -59.21 -8.88 20.66
CA ARG A 120 -60.04 -9.19 21.84
C ARG A 120 -61.09 -8.11 22.09
N TYR A 121 -60.70 -6.83 22.00
CA TYR A 121 -61.60 -5.70 22.20
C TYR A 121 -62.78 -5.71 21.20
N ILE A 122 -62.52 -6.06 19.93
CA ILE A 122 -63.57 -6.16 18.90
C ILE A 122 -64.51 -7.34 19.17
N ASN A 123 -63.97 -8.49 19.58
CA ASN A 123 -64.75 -9.72 19.76
C ASN A 123 -65.27 -9.94 21.19
N SER A 124 -65.10 -8.97 22.09
CA SER A 124 -65.58 -9.04 23.47
C SER A 124 -67.00 -8.48 23.68
N TYR A 125 -67.72 -8.15 22.60
CA TYR A 125 -69.13 -7.74 22.60
C TYR A 125 -70.05 -8.87 22.14
#